data_AF-A0AAE8KA58-F1
#
_entry.id   AF-A0AAE8KA58-F1
#
_cell.length_a   1.000
_cell.length_b   1.000
_cell.length_c   1.000
_cell.angle_alpha   90.00
_cell.angle_beta   90.00
_cell.angle_gamma   90.00
#
_symmetry.space_group_name_H-M   'P 1'
#
loop_
_entity.id
_entity.type
_entity.pdbx_description
1 polymer ?
#
loop_
_entity_poly.entity_id
_entity_poly.type
_entity_poly.pdbx_seq_one_letter_code
_entity_poly.pdbx_strand_id
1 'polypeptide(L)' 'MLADYPQVVDNRDVYPRQVREQELELIYYGEDFADVLLSVMEQKAEATDQEYLQALIYYYEHDDFMDFDNDTVL' A
#
# COMPACT_ATOMS: atom_id res chain seq x y z
N MET A 1 -1.41 3.53 18.03
CA MET A 1 -1.86 2.12 18.15
C MET A 1 -2.25 1.70 16.75
N LEU A 2 -1.75 0.57 16.24
CA LEU A 2 -2.28 0.04 14.98
C LEU A 2 -3.76 -0.26 15.19
N ALA A 3 -4.60 0.15 14.23
CA ALA A 3 -6.00 -0.27 14.22
C ALA A 3 -6.07 -1.77 13.92
N ASP A 4 -7.03 -2.47 14.50
CA ASP A 4 -7.27 -3.88 14.19
C ASP A 4 -7.64 -4.07 12.70
N TYR A 5 -7.50 -5.29 12.18
CA TYR A 5 -8.00 -5.60 10.84
C TYR A 5 -9.53 -5.52 10.78
N PRO A 6 -10.11 -5.28 9.58
CA PRO A 6 -11.55 -5.38 9.39
C PRO A 6 -12.04 -6.77 9.79
N GLN A 7 -13.19 -6.83 10.46
CA GLN A 7 -13.85 -8.09 10.78
C GLN A 7 -14.95 -8.39 9.78
N VAL A 8 -15.06 -9.64 9.35
CA VAL A 8 -16.17 -10.06 8.49
C VAL A 8 -17.38 -10.36 9.37
N VAL A 9 -18.44 -9.55 9.22
CA VAL A 9 -19.74 -9.75 9.87
C VAL A 9 -20.81 -9.74 8.78
N ASP A 10 -21.65 -10.78 8.73
CA ASP A 10 -22.70 -10.93 7.72
C ASP A 10 -22.22 -10.76 6.27
N ASN A 11 -21.06 -11.34 5.94
CA ASN A 11 -20.37 -11.21 4.64
C ASN A 11 -20.02 -9.76 4.25
N ARG A 12 -19.78 -8.90 5.23
CA ARG A 12 -19.30 -7.52 5.01
C ARG A 12 -18.12 -7.21 5.89
N ASP A 13 -17.18 -6.44 5.36
CA ASP A 13 -16.05 -5.94 6.12
C ASP A 13 -16.50 -4.80 7.05
N VAL A 14 -16.28 -5.01 8.35
CA VAL A 14 -16.54 -4.05 9.41
C VAL A 14 -15.21 -3.51 9.90
N TYR A 15 -14.90 -2.30 9.45
CA TYR A 15 -13.69 -1.60 9.83
C TYR A 15 -13.73 -1.09 11.28
N PRO A 16 -12.56 -1.00 11.95
CA PRO A 16 -12.45 -0.38 13.26
C PRO A 16 -13.05 1.02 13.28
N ARG A 17 -13.57 1.41 14.45
CA ARG A 17 -14.21 2.71 14.65
C ARG A 17 -13.31 3.87 14.21
N GLN A 18 -12.02 3.81 14.55
CA GLN A 18 -11.05 4.87 14.26
C GLN A 18 -10.84 5.06 12.76
N VAL A 19 -10.85 3.97 11.99
CA VAL A 19 -10.74 3.97 10.52
C VAL A 19 -11.97 4.66 9.93
N ARG A 20 -13.16 4.28 10.39
CA ARG A 20 -14.43 4.85 9.92
C ARG A 20 -14.61 6.33 10.27
N GLU A 21 -14.24 6.74 11.48
CA GLU A 21 -14.38 8.13 11.96
C GLU A 21 -13.43 9.10 11.27
N GLN A 22 -12.29 8.61 10.78
CA GLN A 22 -11.30 9.40 10.07
C GLN A 22 -11.40 9.26 8.54
N GLU A 23 -12.43 8.56 8.05
CA GLU A 23 -12.65 8.30 6.62
C GLU A 23 -11.42 7.65 5.95
N LEU A 24 -10.76 6.76 6.69
CA LEU A 24 -9.60 6.01 6.19
C LEU A 24 -10.07 4.76 5.44
N GLU A 25 -9.29 4.37 4.44
CA GLU A 25 -9.49 3.15 3.66
C GLU A 25 -8.29 2.22 3.81
N LEU A 26 -8.57 0.91 3.84
CA LEU A 26 -7.52 -0.11 3.76
C LEU A 26 -7.20 -0.34 2.28
N ILE A 27 -6.03 0.10 1.86
CA ILE A 27 -5.58 -0.04 0.48
C ILE A 27 -4.85 -1.38 0.28
N TYR A 28 -4.00 -1.78 1.23
CA TYR A 28 -3.18 -2.99 1.13
C TYR A 28 -3.05 -3.77 2.44
N TYR A 29 -2.92 -5.09 2.31
CA TYR A 29 -2.53 -6.00 3.37
C TYR A 29 -1.97 -7.30 2.77
N GLY A 30 -1.23 -8.08 3.56
CA GLY A 30 -0.79 -9.41 3.13
C GLY A 30 0.27 -9.39 2.02
N GLU A 31 0.09 -10.26 1.02
CA GLU A 31 1.05 -10.51 -0.06
C GLU A 31 1.22 -9.29 -0.96
N ASP A 32 0.13 -8.66 -1.44
CA ASP A 32 0.21 -7.49 -2.32
C ASP A 32 1.04 -6.35 -1.70
N PHE A 33 0.88 -6.11 -0.39
CA PHE A 33 1.71 -5.13 0.33
C PHE A 33 3.19 -5.53 0.31
N ALA A 34 3.49 -6.79 0.63
CA ALA A 34 4.85 -7.28 0.70
C ALA A 34 5.52 -7.26 -0.69
N ASP A 35 4.80 -7.63 -1.74
CA ASP A 35 5.32 -7.69 -3.11
C ASP A 35 5.72 -6.30 -3.62
N VAL A 36 4.92 -5.27 -3.35
CA VAL A 36 5.28 -3.88 -3.70
C VAL A 36 6.55 -3.44 -2.96
N LEU A 37 6.66 -3.72 -1.66
CA LEU A 37 7.86 -3.36 -0.90
C LEU A 37 9.11 -4.11 -1.40
N LEU A 38 8.97 -5.41 -1.68
CA LEU A 38 10.05 -6.24 -2.22
C LEU A 38 10.50 -5.73 -3.60
N SER A 39 9.56 -5.37 -4.47
CA SER A 39 9.87 -4.78 -5.78
C SER A 39 10.70 -3.50 -5.65
N VAL A 40 10.36 -2.60 -4.71
CA VAL A 40 11.16 -1.39 -4.44
C VAL A 40 12.57 -1.75 -3.95
N MET A 41 12.69 -2.71 -3.01
CA MET A 41 13.98 -3.13 -2.45
C MET A 41 14.90 -3.79 -3.49
N GLU A 42 14.33 -4.53 -4.44
CA GLU A 42 15.07 -5.17 -5.53
C GLU A 42 15.61 -4.15 -6.54
N GLN A 43 14.83 -3.10 -6.81
CA GLN A 43 15.21 -2.04 -7.76
C GLN A 43 16.15 -1.00 -7.12
N LYS A 44 15.93 -0.62 -5.85
CA LYS A 44 16.64 0.48 -5.19
C LYS A 44 17.05 0.15 -3.76
N ALA A 45 18.35 -0.12 -3.58
CA ALA A 45 18.94 -0.50 -2.29
C ALA A 45 18.79 0.57 -1.18
N GLU A 46 18.75 1.86 -1.55
CA GLU A 46 18.60 2.99 -0.63
C GLU A 46 17.30 3.77 -0.92
N ALA A 47 16.19 3.06 -1.08
CA ALA A 47 14.88 3.68 -1.25
C ALA A 47 14.43 4.42 0.02
N THR A 48 13.88 5.61 -0.16
CA THR A 48 13.31 6.42 0.92
C THR A 48 11.88 5.99 1.26
N ASP A 49 11.41 6.30 2.48
CA ASP A 49 10.01 6.05 2.88
C ASP A 49 9.00 6.66 1.89
N GLN A 50 9.33 7.79 1.27
CA GLN A 50 8.49 8.45 0.29
C GLN A 50 8.41 7.68 -1.03
N GLU A 51 9.48 7.02 -1.43
CA GLU A 51 9.52 6.18 -2.64
C GLU A 51 8.73 4.88 -2.44
N TYR A 52 8.78 4.28 -1.27
CA TYR A 52 7.88 3.17 -0.92
C TYR A 52 6.41 3.59 -0.99
N LEU A 53 6.09 4.77 -0.46
CA LEU A 53 4.72 5.30 -0.52
C LEU A 53 4.29 5.55 -1.97
N GLN A 54 5.16 6.11 -2.80
CA GLN A 54 4.88 6.32 -4.22
C GLN A 54 4.65 5.01 -4.96
N ALA A 55 5.46 3.97 -4.70
CA ALA A 55 5.26 2.66 -5.32
C ALA A 55 3.94 2.01 -4.91
N LEU A 56 3.54 2.14 -3.64
CA LEU A 56 2.23 1.68 -3.16
C LEU A 56 1.08 2.43 -3.84
N ILE A 57 1.18 3.75 -4.00
CA ILE A 57 0.17 4.54 -4.70
C ILE A 57 0.12 4.18 -6.19
N TYR A 58 1.28 4.04 -6.84
CA TYR A 58 1.37 3.67 -8.24
C TYR A 58 0.72 2.29 -8.49
N TYR A 59 1.05 1.30 -7.66
CA TYR A 59 0.44 -0.03 -7.76
C TYR A 59 -1.09 0.03 -7.61
N TYR A 60 -1.61 0.96 -6.79
CA TYR A 60 -3.06 1.11 -6.55
C TYR A 60 -3.77 1.64 -7.78
N GLU A 61 -3.14 2.60 -8.45
CA GLU A 61 -3.70 3.29 -9.60
C GLU A 61 -3.52 2.49 -10.90
N HIS A 62 -2.47 1.69 -11.00
CA HIS A 62 -2.04 1.06 -12.25
C HIS A 62 -2.14 -0.46 -12.29
N ASP A 63 -2.32 -1.13 -11.13
CA ASP A 63 -2.27 -2.60 -11.01
C ASP A 63 -0.96 -3.17 -11.60
N ASP A 64 0.14 -2.42 -11.45
CA ASP A 64 1.47 -2.74 -11.97
C ASP A 64 2.56 -2.16 -11.07
N PHE A 65 3.75 -2.77 -11.06
CA PHE A 65 4.86 -2.31 -10.23
C PHE A 65 5.50 -1.04 -10.80
N MET A 66 5.80 -0.09 -9.92
CA MET A 66 6.56 1.10 -10.28
C MET A 66 7.98 0.73 -10.72
N ASP A 67 8.43 1.29 -11.84
CA ASP A 67 9.77 1.11 -12.38
C ASP A 67 10.64 2.33 -12.05
N PHE A 68 11.65 2.13 -11.21
CA PHE A 68 12.57 3.19 -10.75
C PHE A 68 13.68 3.53 -11.76
N ASP A 69 13.93 2.66 -12.74
CA ASP A 69 14.94 2.91 -13.78
C ASP A 69 14.38 3.76 -14.93
N ASN A 70 13.04 3.80 -15.08
CA ASN A 70 12.34 4.58 -16.10
C ASN A 70 11.89 5.99 -15.63
N ASP A 71 12.34 6.45 -14.45
CA ASP A 71 12.18 7.85 -14.00
C ASP A 71 13.12 8.80 -14.78
N THR A 72 12.90 8.87 -16.10
CA THR A 72 13.10 10.10 -16.84
C THR A 72 11.73 10.76 -16.98
N VAL A 73 11.62 11.99 -16.47
CA VAL A 73 10.50 12.95 -16.57
C VAL A 73 9.48 12.88 -15.43
N LEU A 74 9.70 13.71 -14.40
CA LEU A 74 9.09 15.06 -14.31
C LEU A 74 9.94 16.01 -13.45
#